data_AF-A0A843U6C6-F1
#
_entry.id   AF-A0A843U6C6-F1
#
_cell.length_a   1.000
_cell.length_b   1.000
_cell.length_c   1.000
_cell.angle_alpha   90.00
_cell.angle_beta   90.00
_cell.angle_gamma   90.00
#
_symmetry.space_group_name_H-M   'P 1'
#
loop_
_entity.id
_entity.type
_entity.pdbx_description
1 polymer ?
#
loop_
_entity_poly.entity_id
_entity_poly.type
_entity_poly.pdbx_seq_one_letter_code
_entity_poly.pdbx_strand_id
1 'polypeptide(L)'
;MEFFLQSYDYQLWTIIKEGDLIVLNLREEWVDNDIKMPSQNSETKNLICCALTRSEFNRISACKSAKEMWEKLKLTYEGTDKVKEIRIDILVT
;
A
#
# COMPACT_ATOMS: atom_id res chain seq x y z
N MET A 1 -9.41 -0.03 -6.57
CA MET A 1 -8.86 0.85 -5.51
C MET A 1 -7.69 1.69 -6.01
N GLU A 2 -6.88 1.19 -6.96
CA GLU A 2 -5.71 1.90 -7.53
C GLU A 2 -6.10 3.24 -8.17
N PHE A 3 -7.06 3.23 -9.10
CA PHE A 3 -7.53 4.46 -9.77
C PHE A 3 -8.10 5.50 -8.79
N PHE A 4 -8.71 5.07 -7.68
CA PHE A 4 -9.25 5.98 -6.67
C PHE A 4 -8.13 6.73 -5.94
N LEU A 5 -7.08 6.02 -5.50
CA LEU A 5 -5.93 6.64 -4.83
C LEU A 5 -5.18 7.58 -5.77
N GLN A 6 -5.00 7.19 -7.04
CA GLN A 6 -4.39 8.04 -8.07
C GLN A 6 -5.21 9.31 -8.35
N SER A 7 -6.55 9.23 -8.31
CA SER A 7 -7.43 10.39 -8.52
C SER A 7 -7.53 11.32 -7.31
N TYR A 8 -7.32 10.80 -6.09
CA TYR A 8 -7.45 11.57 -4.85
C TYR A 8 -6.20 12.43 -4.61
N ASP A 9 -5.02 11.80 -4.62
CA ASP A 9 -3.74 12.51 -4.57
C ASP A 9 -2.63 11.60 -5.12
N TYR A 10 -2.04 12.03 -6.22
CA TYR A 10 -0.95 11.30 -6.87
C TYR A 10 0.29 11.18 -5.97
N GLN A 11 0.55 12.14 -5.09
CA GLN A 11 1.67 12.08 -4.14
C GLN A 11 1.50 10.93 -3.14
N LEU A 12 0.27 10.67 -2.68
CA LEU A 12 -0.03 9.52 -1.82
C LEU A 12 0.18 8.20 -2.56
N TRP A 13 -0.15 8.14 -3.85
CA TRP A 13 0.14 6.99 -4.70
C TRP A 13 1.65 6.72 -4.83
N THR A 14 2.46 7.77 -4.96
CA THR A 14 3.93 7.66 -5.02
C THR A 14 4.49 7.02 -3.74
N ILE A 15 3.97 7.37 -2.57
CA ILE A 15 4.38 6.79 -1.27
C ILE A 15 4.05 5.30 -1.18
N ILE A 16 2.90 4.88 -1.68
CA ILE A 16 2.54 3.45 -1.74
C ILE A 16 3.52 2.67 -2.63
N LYS A 17 3.94 3.25 -3.76
CA LYS A 17 4.88 2.62 -4.70
C LYS A 17 6.29 2.55 -4.12
N GLU A 18 6.81 3.66 -3.65
CA GLU A 18 8.19 3.77 -3.16
C GLU A 18 8.34 3.07 -1.80
N GLY A 19 7.32 3.11 -0.94
CA GLY A 19 7.41 2.63 0.44
C GLY A 19 8.16 3.60 1.32
N ASP A 20 8.51 3.17 2.55
CA ASP A 20 9.31 3.96 3.50
C ASP A 20 10.78 4.15 3.03
N LEU A 21 11.00 4.55 1.77
CA LEU A 21 12.31 4.65 1.13
C LEU A 21 13.18 5.77 1.70
N ILE A 22 12.72 6.49 2.73
CA ILE A 22 13.48 7.59 3.34
C ILE A 22 13.58 7.41 4.87
N VAL A 23 13.49 6.18 5.38
CA VAL A 23 14.05 5.88 6.72
C VAL A 23 15.56 5.58 6.62
N LEU A 24 16.10 5.38 5.42
CA LEU A 24 17.53 5.09 5.21
C LEU A 24 18.44 6.32 5.12
N ASN A 25 17.91 7.53 4.94
CA ASN A 25 18.70 8.77 4.97
C ASN A 25 18.80 9.41 6.37
N LEU A 26 18.47 8.66 7.43
CA LEU A 26 18.75 9.07 8.82
C LEU A 26 20.24 8.92 9.19
N ARG A 27 21.10 9.55 8.39
CA ARG A 27 22.40 10.04 8.81
C ARG A 27 22.65 11.38 8.10
N GLU A 28 22.46 12.45 8.86
CA GLU A 28 23.12 13.77 8.71
C GLU A 28 22.41 15.00 8.13
N GLU A 29 21.10 15.02 7.83
CA GLU A 29 20.42 16.32 7.63
C GLU A 29 18.89 16.23 7.73
N TRP A 30 18.29 16.98 8.67
CA TRP A 30 16.83 17.08 8.80
C TRP A 30 16.30 17.97 7.66
N VAL A 31 15.74 17.36 6.62
CA VAL A 31 15.11 18.08 5.49
C VAL A 31 13.59 18.12 5.73
N ASP A 32 12.89 19.18 5.33
CA ASP A 32 11.41 19.32 5.44
C ASP A 32 10.61 18.07 4.99
N ASN A 33 11.20 17.25 4.12
CA ASN A 33 10.65 15.97 3.69
C ASN A 33 10.52 14.92 4.82
N ASP A 34 11.33 14.99 5.89
CA ASP A 34 11.34 14.03 6.99
C ASP A 34 10.06 14.06 7.84
N ILE A 35 9.36 15.21 7.89
CA ILE A 35 8.07 15.34 8.58
C ILE A 35 6.90 15.06 7.62
N LYS A 36 7.06 15.41 6.34
CA LYS A 36 6.02 15.28 5.33
C LYS A 36 5.65 13.82 5.07
N MET A 37 6.64 12.92 5.02
CA MET A 37 6.35 11.50 4.72
C MET A 37 5.63 10.73 5.83
N PRO A 38 6.01 10.83 7.13
CA PRO A 38 5.22 10.19 8.19
C PRO A 38 3.77 10.67 8.21
N SER A 39 3.55 11.97 7.92
CA SER A 39 2.22 12.55 7.81
C SER A 39 1.44 11.94 6.62
N GLN A 40 2.02 11.93 5.43
CA GLN A 40 1.38 11.39 4.24
C GLN A 40 1.18 9.86 4.31
N ASN A 41 2.10 9.11 4.92
CA ASN A 41 1.91 7.68 5.19
C ASN A 41 0.72 7.46 6.15
N SER A 42 0.59 8.28 7.20
CA SER A 42 -0.54 8.22 8.12
C SER A 42 -1.87 8.57 7.43
N GLU A 43 -1.88 9.60 6.59
CA GLU A 43 -3.04 9.98 5.78
C GLU A 43 -3.46 8.85 4.82
N THR A 44 -2.49 8.27 4.13
CA THR A 44 -2.74 7.14 3.22
C THR A 44 -3.27 5.92 3.95
N LYS A 45 -2.71 5.59 5.13
CA LYS A 45 -3.24 4.51 5.98
C LYS A 45 -4.69 4.78 6.36
N ASN A 46 -5.03 6.01 6.73
CA ASN A 46 -6.39 6.38 7.08
C ASN A 46 -7.35 6.22 5.89
N LEU A 47 -6.99 6.72 4.71
CA LEU A 47 -7.77 6.56 3.47
C LEU A 47 -8.02 5.09 3.12
N ILE A 48 -6.97 4.26 3.21
CA ILE A 48 -7.09 2.81 3.01
C ILE A 48 -8.09 2.24 4.02
N CYS A 49 -7.95 2.54 5.31
CA CYS A 49 -8.86 2.03 6.35
C CYS A 49 -10.32 2.44 6.13
N CYS A 50 -10.57 3.69 5.72
CA CYS A 50 -11.92 4.20 5.45
C CYS A 50 -12.64 3.44 4.34
N ALA A 51 -11.89 2.88 3.39
CA ALA A 51 -12.46 2.17 2.25
C ALA A 51 -12.62 0.65 2.49
N LEU A 52 -12.30 0.15 3.69
CA LEU A 52 -12.33 -1.28 4.02
C LEU A 52 -13.48 -1.67 4.93
N THR A 53 -13.92 -2.91 4.79
CA THR A 53 -14.80 -3.53 5.78
C THR A 53 -14.03 -3.87 7.06
N ARG A 54 -14.74 -4.03 8.19
CA ARG A 54 -14.10 -4.43 9.47
C ARG A 54 -13.29 -5.72 9.37
N SER A 55 -13.74 -6.67 8.55
CA SER A 55 -13.05 -7.94 8.31
C SER A 55 -11.71 -7.75 7.58
N GLU A 56 -11.71 -6.93 6.54
CA GLU A 56 -10.49 -6.59 5.79
C GLU A 56 -9.52 -5.79 6.63
N PHE A 57 -10.01 -4.80 7.37
CA PHE A 57 -9.19 -4.01 8.29
C PHE A 57 -8.46 -4.90 9.30
N ASN A 58 -9.16 -5.87 9.92
CA ASN A 58 -8.55 -6.78 10.88
C ASN A 58 -7.39 -7.62 10.28
N ARG A 59 -7.40 -7.87 8.97
CA ARG A 59 -6.34 -8.63 8.29
C ARG A 59 -5.09 -7.80 8.02
N ILE A 60 -5.24 -6.49 7.89
CA ILE A 60 -4.13 -5.57 7.57
C ILE A 60 -3.78 -4.61 8.73
N SER A 61 -4.47 -4.71 9.87
CA SER A 61 -4.28 -3.83 11.03
C SER A 61 -2.87 -3.88 11.61
N ALA A 62 -2.17 -5.03 11.47
CA ALA A 62 -0.79 -5.20 11.91
C ALA A 62 0.25 -4.59 10.96
N CYS A 63 -0.16 -4.06 9.80
CA CYS A 63 0.75 -3.48 8.83
C CYS A 63 1.33 -2.15 9.31
N LYS A 64 2.64 -1.97 9.10
CA LYS A 64 3.37 -0.81 9.61
C LYS A 64 3.23 0.41 8.69
N SER A 65 3.18 0.19 7.38
CA SER A 65 3.09 1.24 6.36
C SER A 65 1.88 1.09 5.44
N ALA A 66 1.48 2.18 4.79
CA ALA A 66 0.44 2.19 3.77
C ALA A 66 0.77 1.25 2.61
N LYS A 67 2.05 1.12 2.26
CA LYS A 67 2.53 0.16 1.25
C LYS A 67 2.25 -1.28 1.65
N GLU A 68 2.56 -1.67 2.90
CA GLU A 68 2.30 -3.04 3.36
C GLU A 68 0.79 -3.35 3.38
N MET A 69 -0.03 -2.37 3.77
CA MET A 69 -1.49 -2.47 3.70
C MET A 69 -1.96 -2.68 2.25
N TRP A 70 -1.44 -1.88 1.32
CA TRP A 70 -1.75 -1.96 -0.10
C TRP A 70 -1.35 -3.30 -0.73
N GLU A 71 -0.13 -3.79 -0.48
CA GLU A 71 0.35 -5.06 -1.02
C GLU A 71 -0.50 -6.24 -0.50
N LYS A 72 -0.86 -6.27 0.78
CA LYS A 72 -1.75 -7.32 1.31
C LYS A 72 -3.15 -7.26 0.70
N LEU A 73 -3.69 -6.07 0.47
CA LEU A 73 -4.97 -5.90 -0.20
C LEU A 73 -4.88 -6.40 -1.64
N LYS A 74 -3.84 -6.01 -2.37
CA LYS A 74 -3.59 -6.45 -3.75
C LYS A 74 -3.51 -7.98 -3.83
N LEU A 75 -2.74 -8.61 -2.95
CA LEU A 75 -2.63 -10.07 -2.86
C LEU A 75 -3.97 -10.75 -2.56
N THR A 76 -4.81 -10.13 -1.73
CA THR A 76 -6.12 -10.69 -1.35
C THR A 76 -7.13 -10.62 -2.50
N TYR A 77 -7.15 -9.53 -3.25
CA TYR A 77 -8.16 -9.27 -4.29
C TYR A 77 -7.74 -9.73 -5.68
N GLU A 78 -6.47 -9.57 -6.03
CA GLU A 78 -5.96 -10.01 -7.34
C GLU A 78 -5.43 -11.45 -7.28
N GLY A 79 -5.13 -11.98 -6.10
CA GLY A 79 -4.43 -13.25 -5.93
C GLY A 79 -2.93 -13.10 -6.21
N THR A 80 -2.16 -14.15 -5.89
CA THR A 80 -0.76 -14.25 -6.30
C THR A 80 -0.68 -14.61 -7.78
N ASP A 81 0.37 -14.17 -8.49
CA ASP A 81 0.59 -14.54 -9.89
C ASP A 81 0.61 -16.07 -10.09
N LYS A 82 1.10 -16.82 -9.09
CA LYS A 82 1.02 -18.29 -9.07
C LYS A 82 -0.42 -18.83 -9.14
N VAL A 83 -1.38 -18.22 -8.45
CA VAL A 83 -2.79 -18.66 -8.50
C VAL A 83 -3.43 -18.26 -9.84
N LYS A 84 -3.02 -17.12 -10.42
CA LYS A 84 -3.45 -16.74 -11.78
C LYS A 84 -2.90 -17.71 -12.83
N GLU A 85 -1.62 -18.08 -12.73
CA GLU A 85 -0.97 -19.06 -13.61
C GLU A 85 -1.61 -20.44 -13.49
N ILE A 86 -1.85 -20.95 -12.27
CA ILE A 86 -2.52 -22.24 -12.06
C ILE A 86 -3.93 -22.25 -12.67
N ARG A 87 -4.69 -21.14 -12.57
CA ARG A 87 -6.02 -21.06 -13.21
C ARG A 87 -5.94 -21.06 -14.74
N ILE A 88 -4.90 -20.48 -15.33
CA ILE A 88 -4.68 -20.55 -16.78
C ILE A 88 -4.30 -21.98 -17.18
N ASP A 89 -3.41 -22.63 -16.43
CA ASP A 89 -2.93 -23.99 -16.73
C ASP A 89 -4.06 -25.04 -16.67
N ILE A 90 -4.96 -24.92 -15.69
CA ILE A 90 -6.17 -25.76 -15.56
C ILE A 90 -7.16 -25.53 -16.72
N LEU A 91 -7.23 -24.31 -17.27
CA LEU A 91 -8.17 -23.98 -18.35
C LEU A 91 -7.63 -24.32 -19.75
N VAL A 92 -6.32 -24.59 -19.89
CA VAL A 92 -5.65 -24.90 -21.16
C VAL A 92 -5.41 -26.42 -21.34
N THR A 93 -5.79 -27.24 -20.36
CA THR A 93 -5.80 -28.72 -20.43
C THR A 93 -7.19 -29.25 -20.75
#